data_AF-A0A954XXG0-F1
#
_entry.id   AF-A0A954XXG0-F1
#
_cell.length_a   1.000
_cell.length_b   1.000
_cell.length_c   1.000
_cell.angle_alpha   90.00
_cell.angle_beta   90.00
_cell.angle_gamma   90.00
#
_symmetry.space_group_name_H-M   'P 1'
#
loop_
_entity.id
_entity.type
_entity.pdbx_description
1 polymer ?
#
loop_
_entity_poly.entity_id
_entity_poly.type
_entity_poly.pdbx_seq_one_letter_code
_entity_poly.pdbx_strand_id
1 'polypeptide(L)'
;MGVERRRTTQWLVAAIVATLGSTRLCHGEPGGVQPATYAATAEPDDAVAGRVRLVRQLIATRRNDPALVAQLLQLTADLPPQEGAAAFEELATVRAAAGEFNEAAEVRRSIVERYPDLPAALAATRWLAALYGSSEVAFAAQPASAAHEVADEGGHSVGVAFARYALSAMDQAVQRHPEWADDPQLLTARAAAGRRIGAADAALSWLRPLKRLPPGDPWGDAARMEGWLLDPGADEPPKALVPCPAAEPPVLDGVLADACWRAATIVQLGAAPTTDEVRLAHDAEYLYVAIRAAALAPADAQSPADAPPRTHDSADRTGDHVRLLLDVDRDYATWFELVVDPRGHTAEGAWTDASWNPEWFVAASRDGQRWQAEAAIPWSSLTVAAPAAGEAWAIAVQRVHGPGGVEPSTAEGRPGLQDPAAFTVLRFE
;
A
#
# COMPACT_ATOMS: atom_id res chain seq x y z
N MET A 1 49.66 -6.67 5.30
CA MET A 1 49.74 -5.20 5.24
C MET A 1 48.69 -4.75 4.23
N GLY A 2 47.53 -4.22 4.57
CA GLY A 2 47.11 -3.57 5.80
C GLY A 2 46.56 -2.20 5.41
N VAL A 3 45.27 -2.01 5.68
CA VAL A 3 44.58 -0.71 5.80
C VAL A 3 44.15 -0.03 4.50
N GLU A 4 42.94 -0.35 4.02
CA GLU A 4 41.97 0.65 3.52
C GLU A 4 40.63 -0.02 3.19
N ARG A 5 39.85 -0.35 4.24
CA ARG A 5 38.41 -0.65 4.15
C ARG A 5 37.82 -0.75 5.57
N ARG A 6 37.86 0.37 6.30
CA ARG A 6 37.11 0.55 7.56
C ARG A 6 36.86 2.05 7.79
N ARG A 7 35.94 2.64 7.03
CA ARG A 7 35.36 3.97 7.34
C ARG A 7 33.97 4.13 6.71
N THR A 8 33.00 3.33 7.15
CA THR A 8 31.56 3.61 6.91
C THR A 8 30.71 2.83 7.93
N THR A 9 31.07 2.88 9.21
CA THR A 9 30.22 2.39 10.29
C THR A 9 30.58 3.13 11.57
N GLN A 10 30.02 4.33 11.73
CA GLN A 10 29.90 5.09 12.98
C GLN A 10 29.52 6.51 12.58
N TRP A 11 28.27 6.91 12.82
CA TRP A 11 27.88 8.22 13.37
C TRP A 11 26.38 8.13 13.69
N LEU A 12 26.08 7.59 14.87
CA LEU A 12 24.84 7.81 15.61
C LEU A 12 25.26 8.46 16.95
N VAL A 13 24.56 9.52 17.33
CA VAL A 13 24.50 10.20 18.65
C VAL A 13 25.48 11.36 18.97
N ALA A 14 24.85 12.51 19.34
CA ALA A 14 25.29 13.68 20.14
C ALA A 14 25.73 14.98 19.43
N ALA A 15 24.94 16.06 19.57
CA ALA A 15 25.18 17.16 20.55
C ALA A 15 24.41 18.47 20.22
N ILE A 16 23.82 19.09 21.26
CA ILE A 16 23.23 20.44 21.30
C ILE A 16 24.20 21.37 22.08
N VAL A 17 24.28 22.66 21.71
CA VAL A 17 24.27 23.90 22.57
C VAL A 17 25.26 25.01 22.14
N ALA A 18 24.65 26.20 21.90
CA ALA A 18 25.06 27.60 22.07
C ALA A 18 26.21 28.24 21.27
N THR A 19 25.95 29.44 20.71
CA THR A 19 26.51 30.70 21.24
C THR A 19 25.67 31.93 20.83
N LEU A 20 25.42 32.84 21.78
CA LEU A 20 24.90 34.19 21.61
C LEU A 20 25.96 35.14 21.04
N GLY A 21 25.56 36.14 20.25
CA GLY A 21 26.42 37.27 19.85
C GLY A 21 25.61 38.54 19.65
N SER A 22 25.63 39.42 20.66
CA SER A 22 25.08 40.78 20.59
C SER A 22 26.01 41.70 19.82
N THR A 23 25.47 42.57 18.96
CA THR A 23 26.13 43.83 18.61
C THR A 23 25.11 44.96 18.44
N ARG A 24 25.15 45.90 19.40
CA ARG A 24 24.68 47.30 19.31
C ARG A 24 25.65 48.07 18.39
N LEU A 25 25.40 49.18 17.71
CA LEU A 25 24.42 50.28 17.68
C LEU A 25 24.72 51.03 16.36
N CYS A 26 23.77 51.83 15.82
CA CYS A 26 24.03 53.20 15.33
C CYS A 26 22.72 53.87 14.88
N HIS A 27 22.56 55.13 15.33
CA HIS A 27 21.39 55.99 15.16
C HIS A 27 21.15 56.51 13.74
N GLY A 28 19.88 56.80 13.45
CA GLY A 28 19.45 57.73 12.40
C GLY A 28 17.92 57.79 12.27
N GLU A 29 17.26 58.69 12.99
CA GLU A 29 15.91 59.18 12.64
C GLU A 29 16.02 60.11 11.42
N PRO A 30 15.01 60.15 10.52
CA PRO A 30 13.92 61.10 10.73
C PRO A 30 12.53 60.69 10.17
N GLY A 31 11.50 61.37 10.68
CA GLY A 31 10.31 61.70 9.89
C GLY A 31 9.03 60.99 10.30
N GLY A 32 8.24 61.66 11.12
CA GLY A 32 6.91 61.19 11.53
C GLY A 32 5.98 60.95 10.35
N VAL A 33 5.43 59.73 10.31
CA VAL A 33 4.18 59.40 9.64
C VAL A 33 3.30 58.77 10.72
N GLN A 34 2.11 59.35 10.92
CA GLN A 34 1.12 58.86 11.88
C GLN A 34 0.84 57.37 11.60
N PRO A 35 0.78 56.50 12.62
CA PRO A 35 0.37 55.12 12.40
C PRO A 35 -1.11 55.13 12.02
N ALA A 36 -1.41 54.70 10.80
CA ALA A 36 -2.75 54.29 10.44
C ALA A 36 -3.14 53.11 11.34
N THR A 37 -4.02 53.37 12.29
CA THR A 37 -4.79 52.35 13.01
C THR A 37 -5.59 51.53 12.00
N TYR A 38 -5.08 50.36 11.65
CA TYR A 38 -5.90 49.22 11.26
C TYR A 38 -5.15 47.92 11.57
N ALA A 39 -4.78 47.72 12.84
CA ALA A 39 -4.58 46.37 13.35
C ALA A 39 -5.97 45.80 13.63
N ALA A 40 -6.62 45.27 12.58
CA ALA A 40 -7.67 44.29 12.81
C ALA A 40 -6.98 43.13 13.54
N THR A 41 -7.23 43.00 14.84
CA THR A 41 -6.88 41.78 15.57
C THR A 41 -7.66 40.67 14.88
N ALA A 42 -6.99 39.88 14.05
CA ALA A 42 -7.58 38.69 13.48
C ALA A 42 -8.19 37.88 14.64
N GLU A 43 -9.45 37.48 14.50
CA GLU A 43 -10.08 36.58 15.44
C GLU A 43 -9.16 35.35 15.62
N PRO A 44 -9.07 34.75 16.82
CA PRO A 44 -8.19 33.61 17.06
C PRO A 44 -8.33 32.49 16.02
N ASP A 45 -9.56 32.28 15.52
CA ASP A 45 -9.88 31.30 14.48
C ASP A 45 -9.30 31.68 13.10
N ASP A 46 -9.25 32.97 12.74
CA ASP A 46 -8.65 33.44 11.50
C ASP A 46 -7.12 33.28 11.50
N ALA A 47 -6.50 33.46 12.67
CA ALA A 47 -5.07 33.25 12.85
C ALA A 47 -4.69 31.76 12.74
N VAL A 48 -5.49 30.87 13.33
CA VAL A 48 -5.33 29.41 13.19
C VAL A 48 -5.49 29.00 11.73
N ALA A 49 -6.57 29.43 11.08
CA ALA A 49 -6.83 29.11 9.67
C ALA A 49 -5.74 29.64 8.74
N GLY A 50 -5.21 30.84 8.99
CA GLY A 50 -4.07 31.40 8.25
C GLY A 50 -2.81 30.55 8.37
N ARG A 51 -2.51 30.05 9.57
CA ARG A 51 -1.33 29.22 9.84
C ARG A 51 -1.48 27.80 9.27
N VAL A 52 -2.67 27.19 9.32
CA VAL A 52 -2.96 25.93 8.63
C VAL A 52 -2.76 26.07 7.12
N ARG A 53 -3.25 27.16 6.50
CA ARG A 53 -3.02 27.42 5.07
C ARG A 53 -1.54 27.56 4.72
N LEU A 54 -0.76 28.26 5.55
CA LEU A 54 0.69 28.39 5.36
C LEU A 54 1.39 27.02 5.41
N VAL A 55 1.04 26.20 6.39
CA VAL A 55 1.58 24.84 6.55
C VAL A 55 1.30 23.99 5.31
N ARG A 56 0.06 23.97 4.83
CA ARG A 56 -0.30 23.24 3.59
C ARG A 56 0.46 23.74 2.37
N GLN A 57 0.61 25.06 2.25
CA GLN A 57 1.39 25.66 1.16
C GLN A 57 2.86 25.23 1.21
N LEU A 58 3.45 25.14 2.41
CA LEU A 58 4.82 24.66 2.58
C LEU A 58 4.97 23.19 2.21
N ILE A 59 4.01 22.33 2.60
CA ILE A 59 4.00 20.92 2.21
C ILE A 59 3.92 20.81 0.68
N ALA A 60 3.00 21.52 0.04
CA ALA A 60 2.83 21.49 -1.41
C ALA A 60 4.08 21.96 -2.18
N THR A 61 4.79 22.96 -1.66
CA THR A 61 5.93 23.59 -2.36
C THR A 61 7.29 23.01 -2.00
N ARG A 62 7.44 22.42 -0.80
CA ARG A 62 8.72 21.97 -0.25
C ARG A 62 8.70 20.53 0.27
N ARG A 63 7.78 19.68 -0.22
CA ARG A 63 7.59 18.29 0.23
C ARG A 63 8.90 17.48 0.40
N ASN A 64 9.83 17.63 -0.52
CA ASN A 64 11.10 16.89 -0.53
C ASN A 64 12.20 17.54 0.33
N ASP A 65 11.94 18.66 1.03
CA ASP A 65 12.93 19.30 1.90
C ASP A 65 13.02 18.54 3.24
N PRO A 66 14.19 17.97 3.60
CA PRO A 66 14.38 17.28 4.87
C PRO A 66 14.14 18.18 6.09
N ALA A 67 14.39 19.49 5.97
CA ALA A 67 14.18 20.46 7.04
C ALA A 67 12.69 20.75 7.31
N LEU A 68 11.79 20.34 6.41
CA LEU A 68 10.36 20.63 6.53
C LEU A 68 9.75 20.02 7.80
N VAL A 69 10.18 18.83 8.22
CA VAL A 69 9.68 18.20 9.47
C VAL A 69 9.99 19.10 10.67
N ALA A 70 11.23 19.57 10.79
CA ALA A 70 11.64 20.47 11.87
C ALA A 70 10.90 21.81 11.82
N GLN A 71 10.64 22.32 10.61
CA GLN A 71 9.87 23.54 10.43
C GLN A 71 8.39 23.35 10.82
N LEU A 72 7.78 22.22 10.47
CA LEU A 72 6.43 21.87 10.90
C LEU A 72 6.34 21.77 12.42
N LEU A 73 7.32 21.16 13.09
CA LEU A 73 7.36 21.11 14.56
C LEU A 73 7.26 22.49 15.21
N GLN A 74 7.85 23.52 14.59
CA GLN A 74 7.77 24.90 15.06
C GLN A 74 6.44 25.56 14.69
N LEU A 75 5.96 25.37 13.46
CA LEU A 75 4.76 26.01 12.94
C LEU A 75 3.47 25.46 13.55
N THR A 76 3.46 24.19 13.97
CA THR A 76 2.30 23.54 14.56
C THR A 76 2.29 23.59 16.09
N ALA A 77 3.33 24.16 16.73
CA ALA A 77 3.50 24.14 18.18
C ALA A 77 2.30 24.76 18.95
N ASP A 78 1.71 25.83 18.42
CA ASP A 78 0.55 26.50 19.03
C ASP A 78 -0.76 26.23 18.27
N LEU A 79 -0.80 25.24 17.38
CA LEU A 79 -2.04 24.82 16.73
C LEU A 79 -2.80 23.83 17.62
N PRO A 80 -4.13 23.72 17.47
CA PRO A 80 -4.88 22.62 18.07
C PRO A 80 -4.22 21.27 17.72
N PRO A 81 -4.12 20.31 18.66
CA PRO A 81 -3.44 19.03 18.41
C PRO A 81 -3.94 18.29 17.16
N GLN A 82 -5.23 18.38 16.85
CA GLN A 82 -5.83 17.78 15.66
C GLN A 82 -5.29 18.40 14.37
N GLU A 83 -5.14 19.72 14.31
CA GLU A 83 -4.58 20.43 13.16
C GLU A 83 -3.08 20.15 13.01
N GLY A 84 -2.35 20.07 14.13
CA GLY A 84 -0.95 19.67 14.15
C GLY A 84 -0.76 18.25 13.60
N ALA A 85 -1.52 17.28 14.09
CA ALA A 85 -1.48 15.90 13.61
C ALA A 85 -1.87 15.80 12.12
N ALA A 86 -2.90 16.51 11.68
CA ALA A 86 -3.32 16.54 10.28
C ALA A 86 -2.24 17.07 9.34
N ALA A 87 -1.49 18.10 9.74
CA ALA A 87 -0.38 18.61 8.95
C ALA A 87 0.77 17.61 8.81
N PHE A 88 1.09 16.87 9.87
CA PHE A 88 2.11 15.81 9.82
C PHE A 88 1.63 14.65 8.94
N GLU A 89 0.35 14.27 9.03
CA GLU A 89 -0.22 13.22 8.18
C GLU A 89 -0.19 13.61 6.70
N GLU A 90 -0.56 14.85 6.37
CA GLU A 90 -0.49 15.38 5.01
C GLU A 90 0.95 15.30 4.45
N LEU A 91 1.96 15.66 5.24
CA LEU A 91 3.35 15.51 4.84
C LEU A 91 3.75 14.04 4.66
N ALA A 92 3.34 13.15 5.58
CA ALA A 92 3.67 11.75 5.53
C ALA A 92 3.09 11.06 4.28
N THR A 93 1.81 11.30 3.97
CA THR A 93 1.16 10.80 2.76
C THR A 93 1.86 11.30 1.50
N VAL A 94 2.21 12.59 1.43
CA VAL A 94 2.91 13.14 0.26
C VAL A 94 4.29 12.51 0.06
N ARG A 95 5.02 12.21 1.15
CA ARG A 95 6.32 11.53 1.08
C ARG A 95 6.19 10.06 0.70
N ALA A 96 5.23 9.34 1.29
CA ALA A 96 4.95 7.95 0.93
C ALA A 96 4.59 7.82 -0.56
N ALA A 97 3.74 8.71 -1.08
CA ALA A 97 3.38 8.77 -2.50
C ALA A 97 4.57 9.07 -3.43
N ALA A 98 5.64 9.67 -2.92
CA ALA A 98 6.87 9.93 -3.65
C ALA A 98 7.89 8.78 -3.54
N GLY A 99 7.55 7.68 -2.86
CA GLY A 99 8.47 6.57 -2.56
C GLY A 99 9.46 6.85 -1.42
N GLU A 100 9.33 7.98 -0.72
CA GLU A 100 10.19 8.39 0.40
C GLU A 100 9.71 7.73 1.72
N PHE A 101 9.73 6.40 1.77
CA PHE A 101 9.13 5.62 2.87
C PHE A 101 9.80 5.82 4.22
N ASN A 102 11.12 5.99 4.26
CA ASN A 102 11.84 6.23 5.50
C ASN A 102 11.44 7.57 6.10
N GLU A 103 11.39 8.60 5.25
CA GLU A 103 10.99 9.94 5.62
C GLU A 103 9.53 10.02 6.04
N ALA A 104 8.63 9.30 5.36
CA ALA A 104 7.24 9.16 5.77
C ALA A 104 7.12 8.45 7.13
N ALA A 105 7.91 7.39 7.36
CA ALA A 105 7.94 6.67 8.63
C ALA A 105 8.40 7.55 9.79
N GLU A 106 9.43 8.37 9.62
CA GLU A 106 9.89 9.32 10.65
C GLU A 106 8.80 10.36 11.00
N VAL A 107 8.08 10.87 9.99
CA VAL A 107 6.97 11.80 10.21
C VAL A 107 5.85 11.12 10.99
N ARG A 108 5.47 9.89 10.63
CA ARG A 108 4.42 9.12 11.33
C ARG A 108 4.82 8.71 12.74
N ARG A 109 6.09 8.36 12.99
CA ARG A 109 6.59 8.18 14.37
C ARG A 109 6.45 9.46 15.19
N SER A 110 6.73 10.61 14.59
CA SER A 110 6.51 11.90 15.26
C SER A 110 5.03 12.13 15.61
N ILE A 111 4.08 11.64 14.81
CA ILE A 111 2.65 11.68 15.15
C ILE A 111 2.38 10.83 16.39
N VAL A 112 2.86 9.58 16.42
CA VAL A 112 2.67 8.66 17.54
C VAL A 112 3.26 9.22 18.84
N GLU A 113 4.45 9.82 18.78
CA GLU A 113 5.13 10.37 19.97
C GLU A 113 4.48 11.66 20.49
N ARG A 114 3.97 12.53 19.61
CA ARG A 114 3.51 13.87 19.98
C ARG A 114 2.01 13.95 20.23
N TYR A 115 1.25 13.09 19.57
CA TYR A 115 -0.21 13.09 19.62
C TYR A 115 -0.77 11.70 20.02
N PRO A 116 -0.23 11.07 21.09
CA PRO A 116 -0.52 9.66 21.42
C PRO A 116 -2.01 9.38 21.66
N ASP A 117 -2.76 10.37 22.15
CA ASP A 117 -4.19 10.22 22.48
C ASP A 117 -5.12 10.50 21.29
N LEU A 118 -4.59 10.90 20.13
CA LEU A 118 -5.39 11.19 18.94
C LEU A 118 -5.57 9.94 18.07
N PRO A 119 -6.71 9.80 17.36
CA PRO A 119 -6.89 8.73 16.37
C PRO A 119 -5.79 8.65 15.31
N ALA A 120 -5.14 9.79 15.01
CA ALA A 120 -4.00 9.86 14.10
C ALA A 120 -2.80 9.01 14.56
N ALA A 121 -2.57 8.85 15.88
CA ALA A 121 -1.49 8.00 16.39
C ALA A 121 -1.75 6.51 16.12
N LEU A 122 -3.00 6.05 16.29
CA LEU A 122 -3.37 4.68 15.92
C LEU A 122 -3.25 4.46 14.41
N ALA A 123 -3.72 5.41 13.59
CA ALA A 123 -3.59 5.35 12.13
C ALA A 123 -2.12 5.29 11.69
N ALA A 124 -1.25 6.15 12.26
CA ALA A 124 0.19 6.13 12.02
C ALA A 124 0.83 4.80 12.47
N THR A 125 0.38 4.23 13.59
CA THR A 125 0.87 2.94 14.08
C THR A 125 0.49 1.79 13.14
N ARG A 126 -0.75 1.74 12.66
CA ARG A 126 -1.21 0.75 11.66
C ARG A 126 -0.42 0.88 10.36
N TRP A 127 -0.16 2.11 9.91
CA TRP A 127 0.65 2.35 8.73
C TRP A 127 2.10 1.87 8.90
N LEU A 128 2.73 2.15 10.04
CA LEU A 128 4.08 1.66 10.34
C LEU A 128 4.12 0.13 10.45
N ALA A 129 3.07 -0.48 11.01
CA ALA A 129 2.94 -1.93 11.05
C ALA A 129 2.85 -2.53 9.65
N ALA A 130 2.07 -1.93 8.74
CA ALA A 130 1.99 -2.33 7.35
C ALA A 130 3.34 -2.16 6.62
N LEU A 131 3.98 -0.98 6.74
CA LEU A 131 5.27 -0.70 6.08
C LEU A 131 6.34 -1.76 6.41
N TYR A 132 6.50 -2.10 7.69
CA TYR A 132 7.55 -3.02 8.11
C TYR A 132 7.11 -4.49 8.14
N GLY A 133 5.80 -4.74 8.23
CA GLY A 133 5.23 -6.07 8.37
C GLY A 133 4.89 -6.74 7.03
N SER A 134 4.65 -5.95 5.98
CA SER A 134 4.20 -6.41 4.66
C SER A 134 5.32 -7.00 3.82
N SER A 135 5.04 -8.13 3.17
CA SER A 135 5.94 -8.76 2.22
C SER A 135 5.96 -8.06 0.87
N GLU A 136 4.84 -7.49 0.45
CA GLU A 136 4.63 -6.71 -0.76
C GLU A 136 5.52 -5.46 -0.73
N VAL A 137 5.48 -4.73 0.38
CA VAL A 137 6.34 -3.54 0.58
C VAL A 137 7.80 -3.94 0.57
N ALA A 138 8.16 -5.00 1.29
CA ALA A 138 9.53 -5.48 1.35
C ALA A 138 10.04 -5.98 -0.01
N PHE A 139 9.15 -6.51 -0.86
CA PHE A 139 9.48 -7.01 -2.20
C PHE A 139 9.56 -5.87 -3.21
N ALA A 140 8.58 -4.96 -3.23
CA ALA A 140 8.56 -3.82 -4.13
C ALA A 140 9.75 -2.87 -3.93
N ALA A 141 10.25 -2.74 -2.70
CA ALA A 141 11.43 -1.93 -2.41
C ALA A 141 12.76 -2.56 -2.88
N GLN A 142 12.78 -3.82 -3.32
CA GLN A 142 14.00 -4.46 -3.81
C GLN A 142 14.34 -3.95 -5.22
N PRO A 143 15.64 -3.70 -5.51
CA PRO A 143 16.03 -3.35 -6.86
C PRO A 143 15.74 -4.52 -7.80
N ALA A 144 15.25 -4.26 -9.01
CA ALA A 144 14.88 -5.28 -10.01
C ALA A 144 16.02 -6.27 -10.36
N SER A 145 17.28 -5.94 -10.05
CA SER A 145 18.45 -6.81 -10.23
C SER A 145 18.67 -7.82 -9.11
N ALA A 146 17.98 -7.70 -7.98
CA ALA A 146 18.08 -8.62 -6.85
C ALA A 146 17.12 -9.80 -7.05
N ALA A 147 17.51 -10.77 -7.88
CA ALA A 147 16.80 -12.04 -8.03
C ALA A 147 16.80 -12.92 -6.76
N HIS A 148 17.47 -12.47 -5.68
CA HIS A 148 17.56 -13.13 -4.39
C HIS A 148 17.45 -12.08 -3.28
N GLU A 149 16.66 -12.36 -2.24
CA GLU A 149 16.58 -11.48 -1.07
C GLU A 149 17.98 -11.28 -0.46
N VAL A 150 18.36 -10.01 -0.30
CA VAL A 150 19.59 -9.67 0.42
C VAL A 150 19.42 -10.09 1.88
N ALA A 151 20.38 -10.87 2.40
CA ALA A 151 20.39 -11.28 3.80
C ALA A 151 21.06 -10.22 4.69
N ASP A 152 20.55 -10.04 5.91
CA ASP A 152 21.13 -9.24 6.97
C ASP A 152 22.40 -9.88 7.57
N GLU A 153 23.08 -9.17 8.48
CA GLU A 153 24.29 -9.67 9.17
C GLU A 153 24.05 -10.95 9.98
N GLY A 154 22.78 -11.30 10.26
CA GLY A 154 22.35 -12.52 10.93
C GLY A 154 21.91 -13.65 10.00
N GLY A 155 22.02 -13.48 8.67
CA GLY A 155 21.65 -14.48 7.67
C GLY A 155 20.16 -14.58 7.37
N HIS A 156 19.33 -13.62 7.83
CA HIS A 156 17.91 -13.57 7.52
C HIS A 156 17.66 -12.63 6.35
N SER A 157 16.64 -12.87 5.52
CA SER A 157 16.29 -11.85 4.54
C SER A 157 15.91 -10.54 5.21
N VAL A 158 16.21 -9.43 4.53
CA VAL A 158 15.85 -8.07 4.97
C VAL A 158 14.36 -7.97 5.30
N GLY A 159 13.48 -8.65 4.55
CA GLY A 159 12.05 -8.73 4.83
C GLY A 159 11.73 -9.39 6.19
N VAL A 160 12.41 -10.47 6.56
CA VAL A 160 12.24 -11.13 7.87
C VAL A 160 12.72 -10.22 9.02
N ALA A 161 13.81 -9.48 8.82
CA ALA A 161 14.29 -8.52 9.81
C ALA A 161 13.28 -7.39 10.05
N PHE A 162 12.69 -6.84 8.97
CA PHE A 162 11.62 -5.84 9.08
C PHE A 162 10.37 -6.40 9.75
N ALA A 163 9.94 -7.63 9.44
CA ALA A 163 8.80 -8.25 10.10
C ALA A 163 9.02 -8.40 11.62
N ARG A 164 10.23 -8.76 12.07
CA ARG A 164 10.56 -8.78 13.51
C ARG A 164 10.50 -7.39 14.15
N TYR A 165 11.02 -6.38 13.44
CA TYR A 165 10.93 -5.00 13.90
C TYR A 165 9.48 -4.55 14.03
N ALA A 166 8.62 -4.87 13.04
CA ALA A 166 7.19 -4.56 13.07
C ALA A 166 6.51 -5.18 14.29
N LEU A 167 6.77 -6.46 14.59
CA LEU A 167 6.25 -7.13 15.79
C LEU A 167 6.68 -6.42 17.08
N SER A 168 7.97 -6.07 17.20
CA SER A 168 8.47 -5.34 18.37
C SER A 168 7.84 -3.95 18.50
N ALA A 169 7.68 -3.24 17.39
CA ALA A 169 7.07 -1.92 17.37
C ALA A 169 5.58 -1.97 17.77
N MET A 170 4.83 -2.94 17.23
CA MET A 170 3.43 -3.18 17.61
C MET A 170 3.30 -3.56 19.09
N ASP A 171 4.17 -4.42 19.61
CA ASP A 171 4.17 -4.78 21.03
C ASP A 171 4.43 -3.57 21.93
N GLN A 172 5.39 -2.73 21.58
CA GLN A 172 5.64 -1.49 22.31
C GLN A 172 4.48 -0.50 22.21
N ALA A 173 3.83 -0.41 21.04
CA ALA A 173 2.66 0.44 20.85
C ALA A 173 1.51 -0.01 21.76
N VAL A 174 1.17 -1.31 21.76
CA VAL A 174 0.12 -1.88 22.63
C VAL A 174 0.48 -1.79 24.12
N GLN A 175 1.75 -1.88 24.48
CA GLN A 175 2.19 -1.65 25.87
C GLN A 175 1.94 -0.21 26.34
N ARG A 176 2.12 0.78 25.45
CA ARG A 176 1.85 2.20 25.74
C ARG A 176 0.36 2.52 25.65
N HIS A 177 -0.36 1.84 24.77
CA HIS A 177 -1.77 2.01 24.47
C HIS A 177 -2.51 0.67 24.54
N PRO A 178 -2.82 0.18 25.76
CA PRO A 178 -3.49 -1.12 25.94
C PRO A 178 -4.85 -1.22 25.23
N GLU A 179 -5.52 -0.09 24.98
CA GLU A 179 -6.77 0.00 24.22
C GLU A 179 -6.63 -0.41 22.74
N TRP A 180 -5.41 -0.43 22.19
CA TRP A 180 -5.14 -0.88 20.82
C TRP A 180 -4.95 -2.40 20.71
N ALA A 181 -4.98 -3.13 21.84
CA ALA A 181 -4.72 -4.58 21.86
C ALA A 181 -5.70 -5.40 21.01
N ASP A 182 -6.95 -4.95 20.91
CA ASP A 182 -8.01 -5.61 20.15
C ASP A 182 -8.25 -4.95 18.77
N ASP A 183 -7.35 -4.08 18.33
CA ASP A 183 -7.45 -3.41 17.04
C ASP A 183 -7.35 -4.41 15.87
N PRO A 184 -8.36 -4.52 14.98
CA PRO A 184 -8.36 -5.57 13.96
C PRO A 184 -7.21 -5.47 12.96
N GLN A 185 -6.85 -4.26 12.53
CA GLN A 185 -5.77 -4.05 11.57
C GLN A 185 -4.41 -4.39 12.22
N LEU A 186 -4.15 -3.94 13.45
CA LEU A 186 -2.91 -4.31 14.14
C LEU A 186 -2.82 -5.82 14.43
N LEU A 187 -3.91 -6.46 14.87
CA LEU A 187 -3.92 -7.91 15.12
C LEU A 187 -3.63 -8.71 13.84
N THR A 188 -4.19 -8.29 12.72
CA THR A 188 -4.02 -8.96 11.43
C THR A 188 -2.62 -8.74 10.87
N ALA A 189 -2.11 -7.50 10.88
CA ALA A 189 -0.73 -7.19 10.50
C ALA A 189 0.29 -7.93 11.39
N ARG A 190 0.01 -8.04 12.70
CA ARG A 190 0.81 -8.84 13.63
C ARG A 190 0.82 -10.32 13.26
N ALA A 191 -0.33 -10.88 12.91
CA ALA A 191 -0.42 -12.27 12.46
C ALA A 191 0.36 -12.50 11.15
N ALA A 192 0.23 -11.60 10.17
CA ALA A 192 0.98 -11.64 8.92
C ALA A 192 2.50 -11.62 9.16
N ALA A 193 3.00 -10.63 9.91
CA ALA A 193 4.42 -10.55 10.29
C ALA A 193 4.88 -11.79 11.08
N GLY A 194 4.03 -12.34 11.96
CA GLY A 194 4.28 -13.58 12.69
C GLY A 194 4.50 -14.79 11.77
N ARG A 195 3.64 -14.96 10.75
CA ARG A 195 3.79 -16.04 9.76
C ARG A 195 5.12 -15.91 9.01
N ARG A 196 5.49 -14.70 8.60
CA ARG A 196 6.75 -14.42 7.86
C ARG A 196 8.01 -14.82 8.63
N ILE A 197 8.00 -14.72 9.96
CA ILE A 197 9.13 -15.10 10.80
C ILE A 197 9.07 -16.58 11.27
N GLY A 198 8.12 -17.38 10.75
CA GLY A 198 7.93 -18.78 11.12
C GLY A 198 7.17 -19.01 12.42
N ALA A 199 6.50 -18.00 12.98
CA ALA A 199 5.77 -18.07 14.24
C ALA A 199 4.25 -18.32 14.02
N ALA A 200 3.91 -19.35 13.23
CA ALA A 200 2.52 -19.61 12.80
C ALA A 200 1.53 -19.82 13.96
N ASP A 201 1.91 -20.60 14.99
CA ASP A 201 1.06 -20.83 16.16
C ASP A 201 0.77 -19.55 16.94
N ALA A 202 1.79 -18.69 17.09
CA ALA A 202 1.65 -17.40 17.75
C ALA A 202 0.74 -16.47 16.93
N ALA A 203 0.91 -16.44 15.60
CA ALA A 203 0.08 -15.67 14.69
C ALA A 203 -1.41 -16.01 14.85
N LEU A 204 -1.77 -17.29 14.86
CA LEU A 204 -3.16 -17.72 15.11
C LEU A 204 -3.68 -17.35 16.49
N SER A 205 -2.80 -17.34 17.50
CA SER A 205 -3.18 -17.02 18.88
C SER A 205 -3.54 -15.54 19.04
N TRP A 206 -2.87 -14.64 18.31
CA TRP A 206 -3.16 -13.21 18.33
C TRP A 206 -4.51 -12.89 17.70
N LEU A 207 -4.96 -13.68 16.72
CA LEU A 207 -6.27 -13.52 16.07
C LEU A 207 -7.47 -13.98 16.92
N ARG A 208 -7.26 -14.46 18.15
CA ARG A 208 -8.34 -14.95 19.02
C ARG A 208 -9.45 -13.94 19.31
N PRO A 209 -9.18 -12.64 19.55
CA PRO A 209 -10.24 -11.65 19.74
C PRO A 209 -11.15 -11.56 18.51
N LEU A 210 -10.56 -11.49 17.31
CA LEU A 210 -11.30 -11.38 16.04
C LEU A 210 -12.12 -12.64 15.75
N LYS A 211 -11.59 -13.84 16.02
CA LYS A 211 -12.33 -15.11 15.83
C LYS A 211 -13.64 -15.19 16.62
N ARG A 212 -13.79 -14.41 17.70
CA ARG A 212 -15.00 -14.36 18.53
C ARG A 212 -16.07 -13.40 17.99
N LEU A 213 -15.74 -12.57 17.01
CA LEU A 213 -16.72 -11.72 16.33
C LEU A 213 -17.76 -12.58 15.62
N PRO A 214 -19.00 -12.09 15.44
CA PRO A 214 -20.05 -12.86 14.79
C PRO A 214 -19.65 -13.37 13.39
N PRO A 215 -20.20 -14.51 12.92
CA PRO A 215 -20.14 -14.90 11.51
C PRO A 215 -20.66 -13.78 10.60
N GLY A 216 -19.98 -13.51 9.49
CA GLY A 216 -20.28 -12.39 8.60
C GLY A 216 -19.59 -11.08 8.97
N ASP A 217 -18.93 -11.00 10.14
CA ASP A 217 -18.00 -9.89 10.42
C ASP A 217 -16.74 -10.04 9.55
N PRO A 218 -16.35 -9.03 8.75
CA PRO A 218 -15.23 -9.14 7.82
C PRO A 218 -13.90 -9.53 8.46
N TRP A 219 -13.58 -8.95 9.62
CA TRP A 219 -12.36 -9.23 10.36
C TRP A 219 -12.45 -10.58 11.08
N GLY A 220 -13.62 -10.91 11.60
CA GLY A 220 -13.88 -12.22 12.20
C GLY A 220 -13.73 -13.37 11.20
N ASP A 221 -14.29 -13.21 10.00
CA ASP A 221 -14.21 -14.21 8.92
C ASP A 221 -12.78 -14.33 8.39
N ALA A 222 -12.06 -13.21 8.23
CA ALA A 222 -10.64 -13.23 7.89
C ALA A 222 -9.80 -13.98 8.93
N ALA A 223 -10.03 -13.70 10.22
CA ALA A 223 -9.32 -14.38 11.30
C ALA A 223 -9.65 -15.87 11.40
N ARG A 224 -10.90 -16.27 11.17
CA ARG A 224 -11.31 -17.68 11.10
C ARG A 224 -10.70 -18.38 9.88
N MET A 225 -10.63 -17.69 8.75
CA MET A 225 -10.05 -18.21 7.52
C MET A 225 -8.59 -18.63 7.70
N GLU A 226 -7.80 -17.89 8.49
CA GLU A 226 -6.43 -18.28 8.84
C GLU A 226 -6.34 -19.63 9.57
N GLY A 227 -7.35 -19.96 10.38
CA GLY A 227 -7.43 -21.29 11.01
C GLY A 227 -7.85 -22.37 10.01
N TRP A 228 -8.86 -22.06 9.18
CA TRP A 228 -9.37 -22.97 8.16
C TRP A 228 -8.31 -23.33 7.11
N LEU A 229 -7.45 -22.40 6.71
CA LEU A 229 -6.38 -22.65 5.73
C LEU A 229 -5.34 -23.68 6.21
N LEU A 230 -5.15 -23.83 7.52
CA LEU A 230 -4.21 -24.79 8.10
C LEU A 230 -4.79 -26.20 8.23
N ASP A 231 -6.11 -26.28 8.43
CA ASP A 231 -6.86 -27.54 8.51
C ASP A 231 -8.18 -27.38 7.75
N PRO A 232 -8.13 -27.39 6.39
CA PRO A 232 -9.31 -27.27 5.56
C PRO A 232 -10.10 -28.59 5.67
N GLY A 233 -10.92 -28.68 6.71
CA GLY A 233 -11.81 -29.80 6.96
C GLY A 233 -13.01 -29.83 6.01
N ALA A 234 -14.08 -30.50 6.42
CA ALA A 234 -15.33 -30.57 5.65
C ALA A 234 -16.21 -29.31 5.81
N ASP A 235 -15.82 -28.39 6.69
CA ASP A 235 -16.58 -27.17 6.97
C ASP A 235 -16.43 -26.15 5.83
N GLU A 236 -17.51 -25.40 5.58
CA GLU A 236 -17.52 -24.31 4.60
C GLU A 236 -16.49 -23.23 4.98
N PRO A 237 -15.70 -22.71 4.00
CA PRO A 237 -14.71 -21.68 4.30
C PRO A 237 -15.40 -20.38 4.79
N PRO A 238 -14.86 -19.70 5.81
CA PRO A 238 -15.43 -18.45 6.33
C PRO A 238 -15.47 -17.30 5.31
N LYS A 239 -14.64 -17.37 4.27
CA LYS A 239 -14.59 -16.41 3.16
C LYS A 239 -14.68 -17.16 1.84
N ALA A 240 -15.26 -16.49 0.83
CA ALA A 240 -15.30 -17.03 -0.52
C ALA A 240 -13.89 -17.40 -1.01
N LEU A 241 -13.77 -18.59 -1.58
CA LEU A 241 -12.53 -19.16 -2.07
C LEU A 241 -12.54 -19.23 -3.60
N VAL A 242 -11.46 -18.78 -4.21
CA VAL A 242 -11.20 -18.87 -5.64
C VAL A 242 -10.03 -19.84 -5.83
N PRO A 243 -10.27 -21.06 -6.34
CA PRO A 243 -9.18 -21.95 -6.70
C PRO A 243 -8.38 -21.39 -7.87
N CYS A 244 -7.05 -21.45 -7.76
CA CYS A 244 -6.11 -21.14 -8.83
C CYS A 244 -5.46 -22.46 -9.26
N PRO A 245 -5.97 -23.10 -10.32
CA PRO A 245 -5.45 -24.39 -10.76
C PRO A 245 -4.08 -24.25 -11.43
N ALA A 246 -3.22 -25.23 -11.20
CA ALA A 246 -2.05 -25.47 -12.03
C ALA A 246 -2.49 -25.79 -13.48
N ALA A 247 -1.81 -25.22 -14.45
CA ALA A 247 -2.17 -25.32 -15.86
C ALA A 247 -0.95 -25.32 -16.77
N GLU A 248 -1.14 -25.85 -17.98
CA GLU A 248 -0.21 -25.57 -19.08
C GLU A 248 -0.30 -24.08 -19.47
N PRO A 249 0.83 -23.45 -19.87
CA PRO A 249 0.85 -22.05 -20.27
C PRO A 249 -0.17 -21.73 -21.37
N PRO A 250 -1.02 -20.70 -21.22
CA PRO A 250 -1.87 -20.21 -22.29
C PRO A 250 -1.03 -19.53 -23.38
N VAL A 251 -1.54 -19.53 -24.60
CA VAL A 251 -1.01 -18.65 -25.64
C VAL A 251 -1.58 -17.25 -25.41
N LEU A 252 -0.73 -16.28 -25.05
CA LEU A 252 -1.16 -14.89 -24.88
C LEU A 252 -1.49 -14.25 -26.24
N ASP A 253 -2.74 -14.37 -26.68
CA ASP A 253 -3.26 -13.76 -27.91
C ASP A 253 -4.52 -12.89 -27.68
N GLY A 254 -4.97 -12.80 -26.42
CA GLY A 254 -6.15 -12.07 -26.01
C GLY A 254 -7.44 -12.84 -26.24
N VAL A 255 -7.39 -14.15 -26.52
CA VAL A 255 -8.53 -15.02 -26.77
C VAL A 255 -8.58 -16.14 -25.75
N LEU A 256 -9.65 -16.18 -24.95
CA LEU A 256 -9.81 -17.15 -23.86
C LEU A 256 -10.22 -18.56 -24.38
N ALA A 257 -9.46 -19.12 -25.32
CA ALA A 257 -9.76 -20.39 -25.98
C ALA A 257 -9.05 -21.60 -25.34
N ASP A 258 -7.91 -21.37 -24.69
CA ASP A 258 -7.06 -22.39 -24.08
C ASP A 258 -7.76 -23.24 -23.02
N ALA A 259 -7.23 -24.45 -22.81
CA ALA A 259 -7.79 -25.42 -21.88
C ALA A 259 -7.82 -24.90 -20.44
N CYS A 260 -6.79 -24.16 -20.02
CA CYS A 260 -6.69 -23.58 -18.68
C CYS A 260 -7.88 -22.68 -18.37
N TRP A 261 -8.32 -21.84 -19.31
CA TRP A 261 -9.44 -20.93 -19.11
C TRP A 261 -10.79 -21.64 -19.01
N ARG A 262 -10.95 -22.80 -19.65
CA ARG A 262 -12.18 -23.59 -19.54
C ARG A 262 -12.29 -24.30 -18.20
N ALA A 263 -11.15 -24.66 -17.61
CA ALA A 263 -11.08 -25.30 -16.30
C ALA A 263 -11.09 -24.29 -15.13
N ALA A 264 -10.57 -23.08 -15.36
CA ALA A 264 -10.45 -22.06 -14.33
C ALA A 264 -11.81 -21.58 -13.81
N THR A 265 -11.84 -21.31 -12.50
CA THR A 265 -13.01 -20.74 -11.82
C THR A 265 -13.28 -19.33 -12.35
N ILE A 266 -14.56 -19.04 -12.60
CA ILE A 266 -14.99 -17.73 -13.07
C ILE A 266 -15.30 -16.83 -11.86
N VAL A 267 -14.54 -15.74 -11.73
CA VAL A 267 -14.80 -14.65 -10.78
C VAL A 267 -15.60 -13.58 -11.49
N GLN A 268 -16.88 -13.41 -11.14
CA GLN A 268 -17.77 -12.40 -11.75
C GLN A 268 -17.43 -10.99 -11.23
N LEU A 269 -17.36 -10.01 -12.14
CA LEU A 269 -17.09 -8.61 -11.81
C LEU A 269 -18.40 -7.82 -11.72
N GLY A 270 -18.79 -7.49 -10.49
CA GLY A 270 -20.00 -6.72 -10.21
C GLY A 270 -21.24 -7.58 -9.96
N ALA A 271 -22.36 -6.93 -9.65
CA ALA A 271 -23.62 -7.60 -9.43
C ALA A 271 -24.28 -7.98 -10.76
N ALA A 272 -24.93 -9.14 -10.80
CA ALA A 272 -25.74 -9.54 -11.95
C ALA A 272 -26.79 -8.46 -12.30
N PRO A 273 -27.11 -8.23 -13.60
CA PRO A 273 -26.67 -8.99 -14.77
C PRO A 273 -25.41 -8.39 -15.42
N THR A 274 -24.26 -9.00 -15.15
CA THR A 274 -22.98 -8.70 -15.81
C THR A 274 -22.42 -10.01 -16.34
N THR A 275 -21.71 -9.94 -17.47
CA THR A 275 -20.93 -11.07 -18.02
C THR A 275 -19.43 -10.82 -17.88
N ASP A 276 -19.07 -9.77 -17.14
CA ASP A 276 -17.69 -9.40 -16.90
C ASP A 276 -17.08 -10.38 -15.91
N GLU A 277 -15.90 -10.89 -16.23
CA GLU A 277 -15.27 -11.94 -15.46
C GLU A 277 -13.76 -11.90 -15.50
N VAL A 278 -13.16 -12.45 -14.44
CA VAL A 278 -11.75 -12.80 -14.37
C VAL A 278 -11.60 -14.29 -14.07
N ARG A 279 -10.56 -14.88 -14.65
CA ARG A 279 -10.14 -16.26 -14.38
C ARG A 279 -8.66 -16.26 -14.05
N LEU A 280 -8.27 -17.14 -13.14
CA LEU A 280 -6.91 -17.27 -12.65
C LEU A 280 -6.45 -18.71 -12.85
N ALA A 281 -5.20 -18.87 -13.25
CA ALA A 281 -4.50 -20.15 -13.35
C ALA A 281 -3.01 -19.88 -13.13
N HIS A 282 -2.21 -20.92 -12.96
CA HIS A 282 -0.77 -20.71 -12.81
C HIS A 282 0.06 -21.90 -13.30
N ASP A 283 1.36 -21.68 -13.46
CA ASP A 283 2.35 -22.75 -13.60
C ASP A 283 3.52 -22.51 -12.63
N ALA A 284 4.67 -23.12 -12.92
CA ALA A 284 5.89 -22.97 -12.11
C ALA A 284 6.58 -21.60 -12.26
N GLU A 285 6.25 -20.81 -13.28
CA GLU A 285 6.93 -19.56 -13.64
C GLU A 285 6.01 -18.32 -13.55
N TYR A 286 4.71 -18.47 -13.80
CA TYR A 286 3.76 -17.38 -13.93
C TYR A 286 2.44 -17.61 -13.20
N LEU A 287 1.90 -16.52 -12.68
CA LEU A 287 0.47 -16.35 -12.47
C LEU A 287 -0.18 -15.90 -13.78
N TYR A 288 -1.22 -16.58 -14.21
CA TYR A 288 -2.01 -16.21 -15.39
C TYR A 288 -3.34 -15.59 -15.00
N VAL A 289 -3.69 -14.51 -15.70
CA VAL A 289 -4.96 -13.80 -15.52
C VAL A 289 -5.64 -13.69 -16.87
N ALA A 290 -6.91 -14.08 -16.94
CA ALA A 290 -7.76 -13.81 -18.08
C ALA A 290 -8.91 -12.88 -17.68
N ILE A 291 -9.18 -11.90 -18.52
CA ILE A 291 -10.23 -10.89 -18.34
C ILE A 291 -11.16 -10.97 -19.55
N ARG A 292 -12.46 -10.93 -19.29
CA ARG A 292 -13.47 -10.71 -20.31
C ARG A 292 -14.48 -9.70 -19.78
N ALA A 293 -14.70 -8.61 -20.50
CA ALA A 293 -15.65 -7.58 -20.09
C ALA A 293 -16.37 -6.95 -21.28
N ALA A 294 -17.57 -6.43 -21.05
CA ALA A 294 -18.38 -5.77 -22.08
C ALA A 294 -17.67 -4.50 -22.62
N ALA A 295 -17.72 -4.26 -23.92
CA ALA A 295 -17.15 -3.05 -24.52
C ALA A 295 -18.08 -1.85 -24.29
N LEU A 296 -17.57 -0.78 -23.65
CA LEU A 296 -18.37 0.42 -23.33
C LEU A 296 -18.39 1.49 -24.43
N ALA A 297 -17.51 1.38 -25.41
CA ALA A 297 -17.50 2.26 -26.60
C ALA A 297 -17.59 1.42 -27.89
N PRO A 298 -18.05 1.98 -29.02
CA PRO A 298 -17.88 1.35 -30.33
C PRO A 298 -16.40 1.10 -30.63
N ALA A 299 -16.10 0.12 -31.49
CA ALA A 299 -14.75 -0.27 -31.88
C ALA A 299 -14.05 0.78 -32.77
N ASP A 300 -13.87 2.00 -32.28
CA ASP A 300 -13.10 3.07 -32.93
C ASP A 300 -11.93 3.47 -32.02
N ALA A 301 -10.94 2.59 -31.89
CA ALA A 301 -9.61 2.90 -31.35
C ALA A 301 -8.64 1.82 -31.87
N GLN A 302 -7.46 2.25 -32.34
CA GLN A 302 -6.38 1.43 -32.93
C GLN A 302 -6.41 -0.08 -32.60
N SER A 303 -6.27 -0.92 -33.64
CA SER A 303 -5.93 -2.33 -33.43
C SER A 303 -4.65 -2.43 -32.59
N PRO A 304 -4.57 -3.33 -31.59
CA PRO A 304 -3.39 -3.50 -30.73
C PRO A 304 -2.08 -3.72 -31.51
N ALA A 305 -2.18 -4.23 -32.74
CA ALA A 305 -1.05 -4.49 -33.63
C ALA A 305 -0.34 -3.23 -34.17
N ASP A 306 -0.98 -2.06 -34.14
CA ASP A 306 -0.44 -0.80 -34.67
C ASP A 306 0.03 0.18 -33.58
N ALA A 307 0.00 -0.24 -32.31
CA ALA A 307 0.38 0.60 -31.18
C ALA A 307 1.92 0.71 -31.03
N PRO A 308 2.45 1.86 -30.59
CA PRO A 308 3.86 1.97 -30.20
C PRO A 308 4.21 0.96 -29.10
N PRO A 309 5.50 0.67 -28.87
CA PRO A 309 5.93 -0.18 -27.76
C PRO A 309 5.27 0.29 -26.46
N ARG A 310 4.66 -0.63 -25.73
CA ARG A 310 3.98 -0.31 -24.48
C ARG A 310 4.97 0.31 -23.49
N THR A 311 4.54 1.37 -22.83
CA THR A 311 5.26 1.96 -21.71
C THR A 311 4.52 1.61 -20.43
N HIS A 312 5.26 1.49 -19.33
CA HIS A 312 4.68 1.40 -17.99
C HIS A 312 3.69 2.54 -17.73
N ASP A 313 2.70 2.25 -16.90
CA ASP A 313 1.69 3.23 -16.46
C ASP A 313 0.97 3.97 -17.60
N SER A 314 0.75 3.29 -18.73
CA SER A 314 0.03 3.83 -19.88
C SER A 314 -1.48 3.54 -19.90
N ALA A 315 -1.96 2.72 -18.96
CA ALA A 315 -3.39 2.45 -18.79
C ALA A 315 -4.16 3.70 -18.38
N ASP A 316 -5.36 3.87 -18.93
CA ASP A 316 -6.27 4.92 -18.47
C ASP A 316 -6.95 4.50 -17.16
N ARG A 317 -6.39 4.95 -16.05
CA ARG A 317 -6.90 4.69 -14.69
C ARG A 317 -8.17 5.48 -14.35
N THR A 318 -8.60 6.39 -15.23
CA THR A 318 -9.85 7.16 -15.07
C THR A 318 -10.99 6.61 -15.94
N GLY A 319 -10.64 5.84 -16.98
CA GLY A 319 -11.55 5.21 -17.93
C GLY A 319 -11.96 3.78 -17.58
N ASP A 320 -12.44 3.03 -18.58
CA ASP A 320 -12.75 1.60 -18.46
C ASP A 320 -11.46 0.80 -18.21
N HIS A 321 -11.40 0.10 -17.09
CA HIS A 321 -10.30 -0.81 -16.77
C HIS A 321 -10.73 -1.88 -15.77
N VAL A 322 -9.95 -2.95 -15.71
CA VAL A 322 -10.00 -3.94 -14.64
C VAL A 322 -8.73 -3.80 -13.81
N ARG A 323 -8.88 -3.83 -12.49
CA ARG A 323 -7.76 -3.87 -11.54
C ARG A 323 -7.82 -5.13 -10.69
N LEU A 324 -6.67 -5.74 -10.47
CA LEU A 324 -6.45 -6.83 -9.55
C LEU A 324 -5.61 -6.32 -8.37
N LEU A 325 -6.06 -6.59 -7.15
CA LEU A 325 -5.32 -6.34 -5.92
C LEU A 325 -4.89 -7.67 -5.33
N LEU A 326 -3.59 -7.90 -5.20
CA LEU A 326 -2.99 -9.12 -4.68
C LEU A 326 -2.34 -8.83 -3.33
N ASP A 327 -2.96 -9.30 -2.25
CA ASP A 327 -2.44 -9.29 -0.89
C ASP A 327 -1.92 -10.70 -0.58
N VAL A 328 -0.61 -10.88 -0.69
CA VAL A 328 0.07 -12.17 -0.64
C VAL A 328 0.25 -12.67 0.79
N ASP A 329 0.29 -11.78 1.78
CA ASP A 329 0.43 -12.16 3.18
C ASP A 329 -0.86 -12.08 4.00
N ARG A 330 -1.97 -11.61 3.41
CA ARG A 330 -3.32 -11.50 4.00
C ARG A 330 -3.34 -10.59 5.22
N ASP A 331 -2.66 -9.44 5.11
CA ASP A 331 -2.72 -8.37 6.11
C ASP A 331 -3.92 -7.42 5.92
N TYR A 332 -4.54 -7.44 4.73
CA TYR A 332 -5.62 -6.56 4.26
C TYR A 332 -5.32 -5.06 4.37
N ALA A 333 -4.04 -4.72 4.46
CA ALA A 333 -3.52 -3.37 4.59
C ALA A 333 -2.62 -2.97 3.40
N THR A 334 -1.95 -3.95 2.79
CA THR A 334 -1.05 -3.82 1.66
C THR A 334 -1.40 -4.80 0.54
N TRP A 335 -1.03 -4.46 -0.69
CA TRP A 335 -1.25 -5.30 -1.87
C TRP A 335 -0.43 -4.80 -3.06
N PHE A 336 -0.16 -5.68 -4.02
CA PHE A 336 0.16 -5.29 -5.38
C PHE A 336 -1.11 -4.92 -6.15
N GLU A 337 -1.06 -3.88 -6.96
CA GLU A 337 -2.13 -3.48 -7.89
C GLU A 337 -1.65 -3.64 -9.33
N LEU A 338 -2.43 -4.39 -10.11
CA LEU A 338 -2.20 -4.60 -11.54
C LEU A 338 -3.45 -4.16 -12.30
N VAL A 339 -3.29 -3.22 -13.24
CA VAL A 339 -4.38 -2.64 -14.02
C VAL A 339 -4.23 -3.01 -15.49
N VAL A 340 -5.33 -3.40 -16.12
CA VAL A 340 -5.41 -3.62 -17.57
C VAL A 340 -6.64 -2.89 -18.11
N ASP A 341 -6.43 -2.08 -19.15
CA ASP A 341 -7.50 -1.41 -19.88
C ASP A 341 -7.90 -2.17 -21.18
N PRO A 342 -9.00 -1.81 -21.87
CA PRO A 342 -9.45 -2.48 -23.08
C PRO A 342 -8.48 -2.48 -24.27
N ARG A 343 -7.40 -1.68 -24.22
CA ARG A 343 -6.35 -1.63 -25.24
C ARG A 343 -5.20 -2.60 -24.91
N GLY A 344 -5.23 -3.19 -23.71
CA GLY A 344 -4.11 -3.96 -23.17
C GLY A 344 -2.97 -3.07 -22.70
N HIS A 345 -3.23 -1.78 -22.43
CA HIS A 345 -2.27 -0.96 -21.69
C HIS A 345 -2.33 -1.31 -20.21
N THR A 346 -1.20 -1.11 -19.53
CA THR A 346 -1.04 -1.52 -18.13
C THR A 346 -0.66 -0.35 -17.24
N ALA A 347 -0.97 -0.49 -15.96
CA ALA A 347 -0.44 0.36 -14.90
C ALA A 347 -0.30 -0.49 -13.63
N GLU A 348 0.70 -0.18 -12.83
CA GLU A 348 1.09 -1.00 -11.69
C GLU A 348 1.22 -0.14 -10.42
N GLY A 349 1.31 -0.80 -9.27
CA GLY A 349 1.65 -0.15 -8.01
C GLY A 349 1.78 -1.18 -6.90
N ALA A 350 2.58 -0.88 -5.88
CA ALA A 350 2.70 -1.72 -4.69
C ALA A 350 2.34 -0.89 -3.46
N TRP A 351 1.15 -1.11 -2.92
CA TRP A 351 0.57 -0.36 -1.81
C TRP A 351 0.52 1.16 -2.05
N THR A 352 1.54 1.90 -1.62
CA THR A 352 1.69 3.35 -1.84
C THR A 352 2.87 3.71 -2.75
N ASP A 353 3.65 2.72 -3.17
CA ASP A 353 4.73 2.86 -4.14
C ASP A 353 4.16 2.79 -5.58
N ALA A 354 4.04 3.95 -6.20
CA ALA A 354 3.64 4.07 -7.61
C ALA A 354 4.81 3.86 -8.59
N SER A 355 6.05 3.67 -8.09
CA SER A 355 7.22 3.44 -8.94
C SER A 355 7.48 1.97 -9.23
N TRP A 356 6.81 1.06 -8.51
CA TRP A 356 6.88 -0.38 -8.73
C TRP A 356 6.27 -0.73 -10.10
N ASN A 357 7.15 -1.18 -11.01
CA ASN A 357 6.85 -1.41 -12.42
C ASN A 357 7.44 -2.76 -12.85
N PRO A 358 6.79 -3.89 -12.49
CA PRO A 358 7.29 -5.23 -12.81
C PRO A 358 7.25 -5.49 -14.31
N GLU A 359 8.10 -6.37 -14.81
CA GLU A 359 7.94 -6.91 -16.16
C GLU A 359 6.86 -8.00 -16.14
N TRP A 360 5.84 -7.86 -17.00
CA TRP A 360 4.75 -8.81 -17.18
C TRP A 360 4.17 -8.70 -18.59
N PHE A 361 3.54 -9.76 -19.05
CA PHE A 361 3.11 -9.89 -20.44
C PHE A 361 1.59 -9.80 -20.53
N VAL A 362 1.08 -8.97 -21.45
CA VAL A 362 -0.37 -8.81 -21.67
C VAL A 362 -0.68 -8.93 -23.16
N ALA A 363 -1.71 -9.68 -23.52
CA ALA A 363 -2.33 -9.66 -24.84
C ALA A 363 -3.79 -9.26 -24.68
N ALA A 364 -4.28 -8.40 -25.57
CA ALA A 364 -5.66 -7.95 -25.51
C ALA A 364 -6.30 -8.04 -26.89
N SER A 365 -7.56 -8.47 -26.91
CA SER A 365 -8.40 -8.48 -28.11
C SER A 365 -9.71 -7.77 -27.80
N ARG A 366 -10.34 -7.21 -28.83
CA ARG A 366 -11.63 -6.55 -28.68
C ARG A 366 -12.48 -6.81 -29.91
N ASP A 367 -13.75 -7.13 -29.66
CA ASP A 367 -14.80 -7.09 -30.66
C ASP A 367 -15.78 -5.94 -30.33
N GLY A 368 -16.79 -5.74 -31.18
CA GLY A 368 -17.77 -4.66 -30.99
C GLY A 368 -18.67 -4.80 -29.76
N GLN A 369 -18.58 -5.89 -28.99
CA GLN A 369 -19.42 -6.18 -27.83
C GLN A 369 -18.64 -6.43 -26.54
N ARG A 370 -17.40 -6.89 -26.63
CA ARG A 370 -16.54 -7.24 -25.50
C ARG A 370 -15.08 -6.98 -25.81
N TRP A 371 -14.31 -6.76 -24.76
CA TRP A 371 -12.86 -6.85 -24.79
C TRP A 371 -12.41 -8.01 -23.89
N GLN A 372 -11.25 -8.54 -24.25
CA GLN A 372 -10.62 -9.66 -23.57
C GLN A 372 -9.15 -9.31 -23.39
N ALA A 373 -8.58 -9.78 -22.29
CA ALA A 373 -7.15 -9.72 -22.08
C ALA A 373 -6.66 -10.99 -21.40
N GLU A 374 -5.43 -11.37 -21.70
CA GLU A 374 -4.69 -12.42 -21.03
C GLU A 374 -3.38 -11.83 -20.55
N ALA A 375 -2.98 -12.17 -19.34
CA ALA A 375 -1.74 -11.73 -18.74
C ALA A 375 -0.96 -12.89 -18.13
N ALA A 376 0.37 -12.80 -18.20
CA ALA A 376 1.30 -13.65 -17.47
C ALA A 376 2.19 -12.78 -16.60
N ILE A 377 2.08 -12.94 -15.28
CA ILE A 377 2.87 -12.24 -14.27
C ILE A 377 3.93 -13.20 -13.72
N PRO A 378 5.23 -12.95 -13.93
CA PRO A 378 6.28 -13.78 -13.37
C PRO A 378 6.19 -13.83 -11.84
N TRP A 379 6.42 -15.01 -11.25
CA TRP A 379 6.48 -15.12 -9.79
C TRP A 379 7.54 -14.22 -9.19
N SER A 380 8.68 -14.07 -9.87
CA SER A 380 9.78 -13.17 -9.48
C SER A 380 9.40 -11.69 -9.42
N SER A 381 8.19 -11.31 -9.86
CA SER A 381 7.65 -9.96 -9.71
C SER A 381 6.79 -9.78 -8.45
N LEU A 382 6.30 -10.88 -7.84
CA LEU A 382 5.34 -10.86 -6.74
C LEU A 382 5.93 -11.47 -5.45
N THR A 383 6.74 -12.52 -5.59
CA THR A 383 7.27 -13.32 -4.49
C THR A 383 8.64 -13.90 -4.83
N VAL A 384 9.34 -14.43 -3.83
CA VAL A 384 10.64 -15.11 -4.01
C VAL A 384 10.53 -16.47 -4.72
N ALA A 385 9.36 -17.10 -4.65
CA ALA A 385 9.08 -18.40 -5.24
C ALA A 385 7.58 -18.51 -5.58
N ALA A 386 7.26 -19.41 -6.52
CA ALA A 386 5.88 -19.78 -6.81
C ALA A 386 5.17 -20.29 -5.54
N PRO A 387 3.90 -19.93 -5.30
CA PRO A 387 3.13 -20.47 -4.19
C PRO A 387 3.03 -21.99 -4.25
N ALA A 388 3.19 -22.65 -3.11
CA ALA A 388 2.95 -24.09 -3.01
C ALA A 388 1.46 -24.42 -3.04
N ALA A 389 1.12 -25.66 -3.43
CA ALA A 389 -0.24 -26.17 -3.36
C ALA A 389 -0.83 -26.00 -1.94
N GLY A 390 -2.01 -25.39 -1.86
CA GLY A 390 -2.70 -25.07 -0.62
C GLY A 390 -2.34 -23.71 -0.01
N GLU A 391 -1.28 -23.04 -0.48
CA GLU A 391 -1.05 -21.64 -0.14
C GLU A 391 -2.17 -20.76 -0.66
N ALA A 392 -2.37 -19.61 0.00
CA ALA A 392 -3.49 -18.75 -0.30
C ALA A 392 -3.11 -17.28 -0.21
N TRP A 393 -3.68 -16.45 -1.06
CA TRP A 393 -3.57 -14.99 -1.04
C TRP A 393 -4.95 -14.38 -0.85
N ALA A 394 -5.02 -13.14 -0.40
CA ALA A 394 -6.22 -12.34 -0.52
C ALA A 394 -6.23 -11.66 -1.90
N ILE A 395 -7.36 -11.73 -2.60
CA ILE A 395 -7.54 -11.09 -3.90
C ILE A 395 -8.82 -10.27 -3.95
N ALA A 396 -8.70 -9.05 -4.47
CA ALA A 396 -9.83 -8.24 -4.90
C ALA A 396 -9.73 -7.95 -6.39
N VAL A 397 -10.84 -8.04 -7.11
CA VAL A 397 -10.90 -7.73 -8.54
C VAL A 397 -12.05 -6.77 -8.78
N GLN A 398 -11.77 -5.68 -9.49
CA GLN A 398 -12.73 -4.60 -9.67
C GLN A 398 -12.71 -4.13 -11.11
N ARG A 399 -13.91 -4.01 -11.70
CA ARG A 399 -14.13 -3.27 -12.93
C ARG A 399 -14.46 -1.82 -12.59
N VAL A 400 -13.83 -0.88 -13.28
CA VAL A 400 -14.05 0.56 -13.12
C VAL A 400 -14.42 1.14 -14.47
N HIS A 401 -15.45 1.98 -14.51
CA HIS A 401 -15.84 2.70 -15.71
C HIS A 401 -16.59 4.01 -15.36
N GLY A 402 -16.15 5.15 -15.93
CA GLY A 402 -16.84 6.44 -15.88
C GLY A 402 -15.99 7.61 -15.34
N PRO A 403 -16.38 8.89 -15.59
CA PRO A 403 -15.62 10.10 -15.20
C PRO A 403 -15.52 10.35 -13.67
N GLY A 404 -15.93 9.38 -12.86
CA GLY A 404 -15.70 9.32 -11.42
C GLY A 404 -14.64 8.30 -11.03
N GLY A 405 -13.86 7.78 -12.00
CA GLY A 405 -12.65 7.00 -11.74
C GLY A 405 -11.74 7.83 -10.85
N VAL A 406 -11.75 7.50 -9.56
CA VAL A 406 -10.92 8.14 -8.55
C VAL A 406 -9.49 8.12 -9.07
N GLU A 407 -8.85 9.29 -9.15
CA GLU A 407 -7.43 9.38 -9.46
C GLU A 407 -6.65 8.36 -8.59
N PRO A 408 -5.46 7.92 -9.01
CA PRO A 408 -4.59 7.13 -8.16
C PRO A 408 -4.11 8.01 -6.99
N SER A 409 -4.97 8.26 -6.00
CA SER A 409 -4.48 8.43 -4.65
C SER A 409 -4.05 7.05 -4.19
N THR A 410 -2.79 6.97 -3.79
CA THR A 410 -2.19 5.92 -2.96
C THR A 410 -3.23 5.18 -2.11
N ALA A 411 -3.10 3.86 -1.94
CA ALA A 411 -4.01 2.99 -1.19
C ALA A 411 -4.59 3.59 0.13
N GLU A 412 -3.83 4.46 0.80
CA GLU A 412 -4.23 5.27 1.97
C GLU A 412 -5.50 6.12 1.79
N GLY A 413 -5.84 6.56 0.57
CA GLY A 413 -6.93 7.50 0.30
C GLY A 413 -8.28 6.87 -0.04
N ARG A 414 -8.40 5.54 -0.06
CA ARG A 414 -9.61 4.83 -0.51
C ARG A 414 -10.34 4.15 0.66
N PRO A 415 -11.25 4.88 1.36
CA PRO A 415 -12.04 4.26 2.43
C PRO A 415 -12.82 3.05 1.88
N GLY A 416 -12.60 1.89 2.49
CA GLY A 416 -13.27 0.61 2.15
C GLY A 416 -12.37 -0.46 1.51
N LEU A 417 -11.17 -0.14 1.00
CA LEU A 417 -10.24 -1.17 0.52
C LEU A 417 -9.39 -1.80 1.63
N GLN A 418 -9.22 -1.15 2.78
CA GLN A 418 -8.60 -1.74 3.98
C GLN A 418 -9.62 -2.52 4.83
N ASP A 419 -10.61 -3.12 4.18
CA ASP A 419 -11.64 -3.97 4.77
C ASP A 419 -11.53 -5.36 4.15
N PRO A 420 -11.35 -6.43 4.96
CA PRO A 420 -11.30 -7.79 4.44
C PRO A 420 -12.52 -8.20 3.62
N ALA A 421 -13.67 -7.53 3.78
CA ALA A 421 -14.87 -7.78 2.97
C ALA A 421 -14.65 -7.52 1.47
N ALA A 422 -13.73 -6.63 1.13
CA ALA A 422 -13.38 -6.33 -0.26
C ALA A 422 -12.59 -7.47 -0.93
N PHE A 423 -12.02 -8.38 -0.14
CA PHE A 423 -11.15 -9.45 -0.60
C PHE A 423 -11.79 -10.83 -0.44
N THR A 424 -11.60 -11.64 -1.47
CA THR A 424 -11.80 -13.09 -1.45
C THR A 424 -10.46 -13.79 -1.22
N VAL A 425 -10.46 -15.11 -1.03
CA VAL A 425 -9.21 -15.87 -0.87
C VAL A 425 -8.90 -16.64 -2.13
N LEU A 426 -7.79 -16.31 -2.78
CA LEU A 426 -7.18 -17.10 -3.86
C LEU A 426 -6.42 -18.26 -3.23
N ARG A 427 -6.65 -19.51 -3.65
CA ARG A 427 -5.92 -20.68 -3.15
C ARG A 427 -5.32 -21.48 -4.30
N PHE A 428 -4.01 -21.73 -4.23
CA PHE A 428 -3.26 -22.44 -5.27
C PHE A 428 -3.44 -23.96 -5.14
N GLU A 429 -3.54 -24.68 -6.25
CA GLU A 429 -3.81 -26.14 -6.28
C GLU A 429 -2.60 -27.00 -6.65
#